data_AF-A0A928Y6M5-F1
#
_entry.id   AF-A0A928Y6M5-F1
#
_cell.length_a   1.000
_cell.length_b   1.000
_cell.length_c   1.000
_cell.angle_alpha   90.00
_cell.angle_beta   90.00
_cell.angle_gamma   90.00
#
_symmetry.space_group_name_H-M   'P 1'
#
loop_
_entity.id
_entity.type
_entity.pdbx_description
1 polymer ?
#
loop_
_entity_poly.entity_id
_entity_poly.type
_entity_poly.pdbx_seq_one_letter_code
_entity_poly.pdbx_strand_id
1 'polypeptide(L)' 'MANTEQLKALCYDDSGNPKSKPDCRAALINHLILDEMMDVDDAEELTEKTLDELNLWIDEAPPVQGEQTSP' A
#
# COMPACT_ATOMS: atom_id res chain seq x y z
N MET A 1 0.99 -17.03 9.07
CA MET A 1 1.83 -15.81 9.12
C MET A 1 2.10 -15.41 7.69
N ALA A 2 1.28 -14.52 7.18
CA ALA A 2 1.45 -13.92 5.86
C ALA A 2 2.86 -13.34 5.70
N ASN A 3 3.55 -13.69 4.61
CA ASN A 3 4.86 -13.14 4.31
C ASN A 3 4.71 -11.74 3.69
N THR A 4 5.70 -10.85 3.87
CA THR A 4 5.67 -9.47 3.38
C THR A 4 5.39 -9.37 1.88
N GLU A 5 5.81 -10.36 1.07
CA GLU A 5 5.50 -10.40 -0.37
C GLU A 5 4.02 -10.65 -0.68
N GLN A 6 3.32 -11.45 0.14
CA GLN A 6 1.89 -11.70 -0.01
C GLN A 6 1.09 -10.45 0.38
N LEU A 7 1.50 -9.80 1.47
CA LEU A 7 0.93 -8.53 1.92
C LEU A 7 1.14 -7.43 0.87
N LYS A 8 2.35 -7.37 0.28
CA LYS A 8 2.67 -6.46 -0.81
C LYS A 8 1.73 -6.64 -2.01
N ALA A 9 1.45 -7.88 -2.41
CA ALA A 9 0.59 -8.17 -3.55
C ALA A 9 -0.83 -7.61 -3.41
N LEU A 10 -1.36 -7.52 -2.18
CA LEU A 10 -2.70 -6.95 -1.91
C LEU A 10 -2.80 -5.47 -2.28
N CYS A 11 -1.66 -4.78 -2.28
CA CYS A 11 -1.56 -3.35 -2.56
C CYS A 11 -1.43 -3.02 -4.05
N TYR A 12 -1.46 -4.02 -4.93
CA TYR A 12 -1.49 -3.83 -6.38
C TYR A 12 -2.85 -4.20 -6.95
N ASP A 13 -3.22 -3.55 -8.06
CA ASP A 13 -4.37 -3.92 -8.87
C ASP A 13 -4.03 -5.02 -9.89
N ASP A 14 -5.04 -5.48 -10.65
CA ASP A 14 -4.88 -6.51 -11.68
C ASP A 14 -3.96 -6.08 -12.84
N SER A 15 -3.68 -4.79 -12.97
CA SER A 15 -2.75 -4.23 -13.96
C SER A 15 -1.31 -4.12 -13.44
N GLY A 16 -1.08 -4.48 -12.17
CA GLY A 16 0.21 -4.37 -11.51
C GLY A 16 0.56 -2.95 -11.07
N ASN A 17 -0.39 -2.02 -11.03
CA ASN A 17 -0.19 -0.68 -10.49
C ASN A 17 -0.50 -0.67 -8.99
N PRO A 18 0.24 0.14 -8.19
CA PRO A 18 -0.09 0.29 -6.79
C PRO A 18 -1.46 0.97 -6.64
N LYS A 19 -2.31 0.39 -5.80
CA LYS A 19 -3.57 1.00 -5.35
C LYS A 19 -3.27 2.27 -4.54
N SER A 20 -4.31 3.03 -4.22
CA SER A 20 -4.16 4.13 -3.26
C SER A 20 -3.73 3.59 -1.88
N LYS A 21 -3.00 4.39 -1.10
CA LYS A 21 -2.61 4.05 0.27
C LYS A 21 -3.80 3.58 1.14
N PRO A 22 -4.96 4.25 1.16
CA PRO A 22 -6.11 3.78 1.93
C PRO A 22 -6.70 2.46 1.41
N ASP A 23 -6.70 2.21 0.10
CA ASP A 23 -7.19 0.94 -0.46
C ASP A 23 -6.29 -0.23 -0.11
N CYS A 24 -4.97 -0.05 -0.20
CA CYS A 24 -4.00 -1.05 0.25
C CYS A 24 -4.13 -1.31 1.75
N ARG A 25 -4.24 -0.25 2.57
CA ARG A 25 -4.45 -0.38 4.02
C ARG A 25 -5.69 -1.22 4.32
N ALA A 26 -6.81 -0.93 3.67
CA ALA A 26 -8.05 -1.70 3.86
C ALA A 26 -7.88 -3.16 3.42
N ALA A 27 -7.20 -3.42 2.30
CA ALA A 27 -6.94 -4.78 1.82
C ALA A 27 -6.06 -5.58 2.79
N LEU A 28 -5.02 -4.97 3.36
CA LEU A 28 -4.13 -5.58 4.35
C LEU A 28 -4.90 -5.92 5.64
N ILE A 29 -5.63 -4.96 6.21
CA ILE A 29 -6.41 -5.17 7.43
C ILE A 29 -7.44 -6.27 7.22
N ASN A 30 -8.17 -6.25 6.10
CA ASN A 30 -9.18 -7.26 5.80
C ASN A 30 -8.57 -8.67 5.69
N HIS A 31 -7.41 -8.80 5.04
CA HIS A 31 -6.72 -10.08 4.93
C HIS A 31 -6.26 -10.60 6.31
N LEU A 32 -5.66 -9.73 7.14
CA LEU A 32 -5.20 -10.10 8.47
C LEU A 32 -6.35 -10.53 9.39
N ILE A 33 -7.48 -9.83 9.35
CA ILE A 33 -8.66 -10.16 10.17
C ILE A 33 -9.36 -11.42 9.66
N LEU A 34 -9.59 -11.54 8.34
CA LEU A 34 -10.45 -12.60 7.80
C LEU A 34 -9.70 -13.90 7.55
N ASP A 35 -8.46 -13.83 7.06
CA ASP A 35 -7.69 -15.02 6.67
C ASP A 35 -6.75 -15.48 7.79
N GLU A 36 -6.10 -14.54 8.50
CA GLU A 36 -5.20 -14.86 9.63
C GLU A 36 -5.93 -14.84 10.98
N MET A 37 -7.23 -14.50 11.01
CA MET A 37 -8.06 -14.39 12.23
C MET A 37 -7.43 -13.50 13.31
N MET A 38 -6.73 -12.44 12.88
CA MET A 38 -6.09 -11.46 13.75
C MET A 38 -7.12 -10.51 14.34
N ASP A 39 -6.90 -10.07 15.58
CA ASP A 39 -7.70 -9.00 16.17
C ASP A 39 -7.49 -7.69 15.40
N VAL A 40 -8.51 -6.83 15.42
CA VAL A 40 -8.51 -5.57 14.65
C VAL A 40 -7.31 -4.70 15.03
N ASP A 41 -7.05 -4.55 16.33
CA ASP A 41 -5.98 -3.68 16.84
C ASP A 41 -4.60 -4.16 16.35
N ASP A 42 -4.33 -5.47 16.47
CA ASP A 42 -3.09 -6.09 16.00
C ASP A 42 -2.94 -5.99 14.48
N ALA A 43 -4.05 -6.16 13.74
CA ALA A 43 -4.07 -6.06 12.29
C ALA A 43 -3.77 -4.63 11.81
N GLU A 44 -4.28 -3.62 12.51
CA GLU A 44 -3.95 -2.22 12.22
C GLU A 44 -2.48 -1.92 12.48
N GLU A 45 -1.92 -2.35 13.62
CA GLU A 45 -0.51 -2.15 13.95
C GLU A 45 0.42 -2.80 12.90
N LEU A 46 0.15 -4.06 12.56
CA LEU A 46 0.94 -4.78 11.57
C LEU A 46 0.81 -4.17 10.17
N THR A 47 -0.39 -3.69 9.82
CA THR A 47 -0.63 -3.01 8.55
C THR A 47 0.17 -1.72 8.43
N GLU A 48 0.13 -0.85 9.44
CA GLU A 48 0.90 0.41 9.41
C GLU A 48 2.40 0.14 9.30
N LYS A 49 2.92 -0.83 10.07
CA LYS A 49 4.32 -1.27 9.96
C LYS A 49 4.66 -1.77 8.57
N THR A 50 3.78 -2.58 7.97
CA THR A 50 3.97 -3.12 6.63
C THR A 50 3.95 -2.01 5.58
N LEU A 51 3.05 -1.03 5.70
CA LEU A 51 2.97 0.12 4.79
C LEU A 51 4.25 0.97 4.83
N ASP A 52 4.78 1.20 6.02
CA ASP A 52 6.04 1.92 6.22
C ASP A 52 7.24 1.15 5.63
N GLU A 53 7.31 -0.17 5.84
CA GLU A 53 8.36 -1.02 5.28
C GLU A 53 8.29 -1.11 3.75
N LEU A 54 7.09 -1.13 3.19
CA LEU A 54 6.87 -1.24 1.75
C LEU A 54 7.26 0.03 0.98
N ASN A 55 7.18 1.20 1.63
CA ASN A 55 7.56 2.51 1.09
C ASN A 55 7.08 2.74 -0.37
N LEU A 56 5.85 2.29 -0.68
CA LEU A 56 5.31 2.27 -2.04
C LEU A 56 4.78 3.63 -2.50
N TRP A 57 4.36 4.47 -1.56
CA TRP A 57 3.89 5.82 -1.83
C TRP A 57 4.96 6.79 -1.37
N ILE A 58 5.85 7.16 -2.30
CA ILE A 58 6.80 8.24 -2.10
C ILE A 58 5.97 9.53 -2.03
N ASP A 59 5.95 10.19 -0.87
CA ASP A 59 5.56 11.60 -0.74
C ASP A 59 6.61 12.45 -1.47
N GLU A 60 6.60 12.45 -2.81
CA GLU A 60 7.12 13.48 -3.73
C GLU A 60 7.41 12.89 -5.12
N ALA A 61 6.59 13.27 -6.10
CA ALA A 61 7.17 14.00 -7.22
C ALA A 61 6.76 15.47 -7.03
N PRO A 62 7.70 16.42 -6.81
CA PRO A 62 7.41 17.84 -6.96
C PRO A 62 6.84 18.12 -8.37
N PRO A 63 6.10 19.23 -8.56
CA PRO A 63 5.38 19.50 -9.79
C PRO A 63 6.33 19.43 -10.99
N VAL A 64 5.87 18.81 -12.08
CA VAL A 64 6.51 18.91 -13.38
C VAL A 64 6.52 20.39 -13.76
N GLN A 65 7.61 21.08 -13.43
CA GLN A 65 7.90 22.42 -13.92
C GLN A 65 8.44 22.30 -15.34
N GLY A 66 7.68 22.83 -16.30
CA GLY A 66 8.23 23.32 -17.55
C GLY A 66 7.92 22.47 -18.78
N GLU A 67 6.67 22.49 -19.25
CA GLU A 67 6.43 22.39 -20.68
C GLU A 67 6.58 23.80 -21.28
N GLN A 68 7.83 24.25 -21.41
CA GLN A 68 8.18 25.32 -22.34
C GLN A 68 8.26 24.67 -23.73
N THR A 69 7.24 24.86 -24.55
CA THR A 69 7.37 24.70 -26.00
C THR A 69 6.97 26.01 -26.67
N SER A 70 7.97 26.90 -26.81
CA SER A 70 8.04 27.81 -27.96
C SER A 70 8.37 26.98 -29.21
N PRO A 71 7.89 27.39 -30.39
CA PRO A 71 8.52 28.50 -31.12
C PRO A 71 7.64 29.74 -31.30
#